data_AF-A0A5C7LHN2-F1
#
_entry.id   AF-A0A5C7LHN2-F1
#
_cell.length_a   1.000
_cell.length_b   1.000
_cell.length_c   1.000
_cell.angle_alpha   90.00
_cell.angle_beta   90.00
_cell.angle_gamma   90.00
#
_symmetry.space_group_name_H-M   'P 1'
#
loop_
_entity.id
_entity.type
_entity.pdbx_description
1 polymer ?
#
loop_
_entity_poly.entity_id
_entity_poly.type
_entity_poly.pdbx_seq_one_letter_code
_entity_poly.pdbx_strand_id
1 'polypeptide(L)'
;MPSVAEEIVVKKVGPIDELHIPIPPEGGVVLCRGRNGLGKSTAIEATKAALGQKVKLEKQRDQVQSGSIETPWGRKVTVGQKVVGSGKLTVSTVDEDFSFADIVEPPEKDPVAADKTTLKAILRAGRAKADVTRFHKLFNNVEDFRRYVDEEAVKTDDVVQMASLVKRGIETAAREEEALYERCKNEFDTLKKSMDGIDMKTEFNLEALKTGYEQAVTDAANSKGARKSYLEACAKTKELTELLANAESASSVSVADVRAELARCEVTANDGATRLREIEEQIAEFQAEQSKWQSELRINSQRKESLQSKLELAENSAREIERLKTELQMAGNVAEVTEEAIQAADSSVETLRQQMTNAELQERNRHKQQEMIARRDAGEEHRKLAETLRAAAKKTESILSEIIAELGTPVRVVMDEKQNPRLVVDHEEWGETFLQKLSTGERVMIATKVAMKGARADGVFTMDQPEWESLDPVNQALVDAELKGSGIVCLAGECDAGELRAEVYA
;
A
#
# COMPACT_ATOMS: atom_id res chain seq x y z
N MET A 1 -15.51 -43.83 64.01
CA MET A 1 -15.84 -45.10 63.34
C MET A 1 -15.04 -45.11 62.05
N PRO A 2 -14.24 -46.14 61.75
CA PRO A 2 -13.53 -46.19 60.47
C PRO A 2 -14.59 -46.25 59.37
N SER A 3 -14.62 -45.26 58.49
CA SER A 3 -15.52 -45.24 57.34
C SER A 3 -15.25 -46.50 56.53
N VAL A 4 -16.29 -47.26 56.22
CA VAL A 4 -16.21 -48.33 55.23
C VAL A 4 -15.64 -47.69 53.96
N ALA A 5 -14.50 -48.17 53.48
CA ALA A 5 -13.92 -47.68 52.24
C ALA A 5 -14.97 -47.87 51.14
N GLU A 6 -15.29 -46.81 50.42
CA GLU A 6 -16.16 -46.93 49.25
C GLU A 6 -15.42 -47.76 48.18
N GLU A 7 -16.14 -48.55 47.38
CA GLU A 7 -15.51 -49.47 46.42
C GLU A 7 -16.20 -49.44 45.05
N ILE A 8 -15.41 -49.56 43.98
CA ILE A 8 -15.92 -49.91 42.65
C ILE A 8 -15.94 -51.43 42.54
N VAL A 9 -17.09 -51.97 42.18
CA VAL A 9 -17.29 -53.42 42.06
C VAL A 9 -17.44 -53.80 40.59
N VAL A 10 -16.51 -54.58 40.07
CA VAL A 10 -16.50 -55.09 38.69
C VAL A 10 -16.83 -56.57 38.69
N LYS A 11 -17.90 -57.00 37.99
CA LYS A 11 -18.34 -58.40 37.93
C LYS A 11 -18.53 -58.87 36.50
N LYS A 12 -17.94 -60.02 36.17
CA LYS A 12 -18.12 -60.74 34.89
C LYS A 12 -17.81 -59.88 33.65
N VAL A 13 -16.74 -59.10 33.70
CA VAL A 13 -16.26 -58.22 32.61
C VAL A 13 -14.90 -58.71 32.12
N GLY A 14 -14.80 -59.03 30.83
CA GLY A 14 -13.59 -59.62 30.24
C GLY A 14 -13.15 -60.87 31.00
N PRO A 15 -11.89 -60.96 31.47
CA PRO A 15 -11.40 -62.07 32.28
C PRO A 15 -11.70 -61.96 33.78
N ILE A 16 -12.39 -60.90 34.23
CA ILE A 16 -12.65 -60.63 35.64
C ILE A 16 -13.96 -61.31 36.08
N ASP A 17 -13.88 -62.22 37.04
CA ASP A 17 -15.05 -62.81 37.71
C ASP A 17 -15.72 -61.79 38.66
N GLU A 18 -14.96 -61.31 39.64
CA GLU A 18 -15.36 -60.31 40.62
C GLU A 18 -14.10 -59.58 41.13
N LEU A 19 -14.12 -58.25 41.13
CA LEU A 19 -13.04 -57.40 41.64
C LEU A 19 -13.62 -56.22 42.41
N HIS A 20 -13.06 -55.98 43.59
CA HIS A 20 -13.38 -54.87 44.47
C HIS A 20 -12.20 -53.89 44.46
N ILE A 21 -12.44 -52.66 43.99
CA ILE A 21 -11.43 -51.62 43.88
C ILE A 21 -11.69 -50.59 44.99
N PRO A 22 -10.84 -50.49 46.02
CA PRO A 22 -11.04 -49.55 47.11
C PRO A 22 -10.85 -48.10 46.65
N ILE A 23 -11.62 -47.17 47.22
CA ILE A 23 -11.49 -45.73 47.02
C ILE A 23 -11.03 -45.13 48.35
N PRO A 24 -9.73 -44.79 48.50
CA PRO A 24 -9.21 -44.20 49.72
C PRO A 24 -9.81 -42.79 49.92
N PRO A 25 -10.33 -42.47 51.12
CA PRO A 25 -11.01 -41.18 51.36
C PRO A 25 -10.07 -39.98 51.31
N GLU A 26 -8.77 -40.20 51.54
CA GLU A 26 -7.73 -39.17 51.45
C GLU A 26 -7.18 -39.03 50.02
N GLY A 27 -7.60 -39.87 49.07
CA GLY A 27 -6.95 -40.00 47.78
C GLY A 27 -5.75 -40.95 47.82
N GLY A 28 -4.98 -40.99 46.73
CA GLY A 28 -3.81 -41.86 46.57
C GLY A 28 -3.91 -42.78 45.35
N VAL A 29 -2.92 -43.66 45.22
CA VAL A 29 -2.87 -44.63 44.14
C VAL A 29 -3.52 -45.94 44.58
N VAL A 30 -4.32 -46.53 43.70
CA VAL A 30 -4.89 -47.87 43.86
C VAL A 30 -4.33 -48.74 42.73
N LEU A 31 -3.75 -49.88 43.09
CA LEU A 31 -3.09 -50.77 42.15
C LEU A 31 -3.89 -52.03 41.91
N CYS A 32 -4.28 -52.23 40.65
CA CYS A 32 -4.73 -53.52 40.13
C CYS A 32 -3.51 -54.42 39.89
N ARG A 33 -3.22 -55.33 40.82
CA ARG A 33 -2.10 -56.28 40.76
C ARG A 33 -2.54 -57.66 40.30
N GLY A 34 -1.63 -58.36 39.63
CA GLY A 34 -1.79 -59.78 39.27
C GLY A 34 -0.99 -60.16 38.03
N ARG A 35 -1.06 -61.43 37.64
CA ARG A 35 -0.39 -61.95 36.45
C ARG A 35 -0.92 -61.35 35.15
N ASN A 36 -0.16 -61.53 34.07
CA ASN A 36 -0.58 -61.13 32.73
C ASN A 36 -1.80 -61.93 32.28
N GLY A 37 -2.75 -61.25 31.64
CA GLY A 37 -3.99 -61.85 31.14
C GLY A 37 -5.12 -61.99 32.17
N LEU A 38 -4.92 -61.62 33.44
CA LEU A 38 -5.97 -61.72 34.47
C LEU A 38 -6.99 -60.56 34.45
N GLY A 39 -6.76 -59.50 33.66
CA GLY A 39 -7.74 -58.41 33.52
C GLY A 39 -7.36 -57.07 34.13
N LYS A 40 -6.08 -56.81 34.46
CA LYS A 40 -5.63 -55.49 34.97
C LYS A 40 -6.06 -54.34 34.06
N SER A 41 -5.75 -54.44 32.76
CA SER A 41 -6.19 -53.45 31.75
C SER A 41 -7.71 -53.37 31.65
N THR A 42 -8.42 -54.50 31.79
CA THR A 42 -9.89 -54.52 31.81
C THR A 42 -10.47 -53.83 33.04
N ALA A 43 -9.82 -53.90 34.21
CA ALA A 43 -10.24 -53.20 35.42
C ALA A 43 -10.07 -51.66 35.28
N ILE A 44 -8.97 -51.25 34.64
CA ILE A 44 -8.72 -49.84 34.29
C ILE A 44 -9.78 -49.35 33.29
N GLU A 45 -10.03 -50.07 32.20
CA GLU A 45 -11.08 -49.74 31.23
C GLU A 45 -12.48 -49.75 31.86
N ALA A 46 -12.76 -50.71 32.76
CA ALA A 46 -14.02 -50.74 33.51
C ALA A 46 -14.21 -49.48 34.34
N THR A 47 -13.15 -48.99 34.97
CA THR A 47 -13.17 -47.73 35.72
C THR A 47 -13.37 -46.54 34.79
N LYS A 48 -12.67 -46.47 33.65
CA LYS A 48 -12.91 -45.48 32.58
C LYS A 48 -14.40 -45.46 32.14
N ALA A 49 -15.01 -46.63 31.90
CA ALA A 49 -16.44 -46.74 31.58
C ALA A 49 -17.34 -46.25 32.71
N ALA A 50 -16.96 -46.54 33.95
CA ALA A 50 -17.71 -46.17 35.15
C ALA A 50 -17.68 -44.65 35.39
N LEU A 51 -16.56 -44.01 35.06
CA LEU A 51 -16.41 -42.55 35.01
C LEU A 51 -17.13 -41.94 33.79
N GLY A 52 -17.37 -42.73 32.76
CA GLY A 52 -18.26 -42.37 31.65
C GLY A 52 -17.63 -42.22 30.30
N GLN A 53 -16.37 -42.60 30.19
CA GLN A 53 -15.68 -42.67 28.94
C GLN A 53 -16.22 -43.79 28.05
N LYS A 54 -16.11 -43.57 26.74
CA LYS A 54 -16.46 -44.57 25.74
C LYS A 54 -15.29 -45.54 25.56
N VAL A 55 -15.33 -46.65 26.27
CA VAL A 55 -14.37 -47.75 26.13
C VAL A 55 -15.04 -48.99 25.53
N LYS A 56 -14.22 -49.85 24.94
CA LYS A 56 -14.68 -51.17 24.47
C LYS A 56 -14.51 -52.16 25.62
N LEU A 57 -15.62 -52.65 26.14
CA LEU A 57 -15.64 -53.71 27.14
C LEU A 57 -16.41 -54.90 26.60
N GLU A 58 -15.88 -56.08 26.83
CA GLU A 58 -16.55 -57.34 26.52
C GLU A 58 -17.03 -57.99 27.81
N LYS A 59 -18.18 -58.67 27.75
CA LYS A 59 -18.61 -59.55 28.84
C LYS A 59 -17.71 -60.79 28.89
N GLN A 60 -17.70 -61.47 30.02
CA GLN A 60 -16.98 -62.72 30.16
C GLN A 60 -17.45 -63.79 29.16
N ARG A 61 -16.50 -64.59 28.64
CA ARG A 61 -16.72 -65.53 27.51
C ARG A 61 -17.67 -66.70 27.85
N ASP A 62 -17.84 -67.04 29.13
CA ASP A 62 -18.56 -68.25 29.55
C ASP A 62 -20.04 -67.99 29.90
N GLN A 63 -20.94 -68.11 28.92
CA GLN A 63 -22.41 -68.14 29.08
C GLN A 63 -23.07 -67.04 29.94
N VAL A 64 -22.34 -65.98 30.32
CA VAL A 64 -22.87 -64.86 31.08
C VAL A 64 -23.73 -63.99 30.15
N GLN A 65 -24.94 -63.64 30.61
CA GLN A 65 -25.84 -62.76 29.84
C GLN A 65 -25.30 -61.32 29.80
N SER A 66 -24.75 -60.82 30.91
CA SER A 66 -24.16 -59.49 31.06
C SER A 66 -23.16 -59.41 32.23
N GLY A 67 -22.14 -58.57 32.10
CA GLY A 67 -21.33 -58.08 33.22
C GLY A 67 -21.86 -56.77 33.81
N SER A 68 -21.38 -56.38 35.00
CA SER A 68 -21.77 -55.15 35.67
C SER A 68 -20.61 -54.45 36.36
N ILE A 69 -20.64 -53.12 36.35
CA ILE A 69 -19.73 -52.26 37.10
C ILE A 69 -20.60 -51.34 37.97
N GLU A 70 -20.39 -51.37 39.28
CA GLU A 70 -21.10 -50.54 40.24
C GLU A 70 -20.11 -49.59 40.92
N THR A 71 -20.45 -48.31 40.96
CA THR A 71 -19.64 -47.29 41.64
C THR A 71 -20.37 -46.75 42.86
N PRO A 72 -19.64 -46.27 43.89
CA PRO A 72 -20.26 -45.61 45.03
C PRO A 72 -20.86 -44.25 44.65
N TRP A 73 -20.43 -43.68 43.53
CA TRP A 73 -20.87 -42.38 43.01
C TRP A 73 -22.20 -42.42 42.24
N GLY A 74 -23.00 -43.47 42.46
CA GLY A 74 -24.37 -43.57 41.93
C GLY A 74 -24.46 -43.93 40.44
N ARG A 75 -23.39 -44.41 39.81
CA ARG A 75 -23.38 -44.87 38.42
C ARG A 75 -23.21 -46.38 38.32
N LYS A 76 -24.03 -47.00 37.47
CA LYS A 76 -23.96 -48.42 37.16
C LYS A 76 -23.81 -48.63 35.66
N VAL A 77 -22.82 -49.40 35.25
CA VAL A 77 -22.57 -49.76 33.86
C VAL A 77 -22.87 -51.24 33.66
N THR A 78 -23.69 -51.57 32.66
CA THR A 78 -23.98 -52.94 32.24
C THR A 78 -23.24 -53.25 30.94
N VAL A 79 -22.49 -54.35 30.94
CA VAL A 79 -21.69 -54.82 29.80
C VAL A 79 -22.40 -56.02 29.18
N GLY A 80 -23.15 -55.78 28.10
CA GLY A 80 -23.85 -56.82 27.33
C GLY A 80 -23.33 -56.90 25.89
N GLN A 81 -24.23 -56.95 24.90
CA GLN A 81 -23.87 -56.67 23.50
C GLN A 81 -23.45 -55.21 23.28
N LYS A 82 -23.94 -54.31 24.13
CA LYS A 82 -23.55 -52.90 24.20
C LYS A 82 -23.17 -52.59 25.65
N VAL A 83 -22.29 -51.61 25.82
CA VAL A 83 -21.98 -51.03 27.12
C VAL A 83 -22.98 -49.90 27.38
N VAL A 84 -23.78 -50.02 28.44
CA VAL A 84 -24.83 -49.05 28.77
C VAL A 84 -24.64 -48.57 30.20
N GLY A 85 -24.48 -47.26 30.39
CA GLY A 85 -24.42 -46.61 31.70
C GLY A 85 -25.78 -46.09 32.16
N SER A 86 -26.06 -46.17 33.45
CA SER A 86 -27.24 -45.62 34.11
C SER A 86 -26.85 -44.95 35.43
N GLY A 87 -27.62 -43.93 35.85
CA GLY A 87 -27.33 -43.12 37.04
C GLY A 87 -26.55 -41.85 36.73
N LYS A 88 -26.45 -40.96 37.73
CA LYS A 88 -25.75 -39.66 37.63
C LYS A 88 -24.49 -39.74 38.47
N LEU A 89 -23.33 -39.52 37.83
CA LEU A 89 -22.05 -39.51 38.51
C LEU A 89 -21.95 -38.31 39.46
N THR A 90 -21.57 -38.55 40.71
CA THR A 90 -21.41 -37.50 41.72
C THR A 90 -19.97 -37.03 41.89
N VAL A 91 -19.00 -37.79 41.39
CA VAL A 91 -17.57 -37.50 41.48
C VAL A 91 -17.08 -36.69 40.28
N SER A 92 -16.04 -35.87 40.48
CA SER A 92 -15.37 -35.22 39.36
C SER A 92 -14.48 -36.21 38.59
N THR A 93 -14.63 -36.23 37.28
CA THR A 93 -13.77 -36.97 36.38
C THR A 93 -12.72 -36.03 35.83
N VAL A 94 -11.46 -36.35 36.09
CA VAL A 94 -10.33 -35.61 35.53
C VAL A 94 -10.26 -35.84 34.01
N ASP A 95 -10.59 -37.06 33.61
CA ASP A 95 -10.47 -37.61 32.25
C ASP A 95 -11.69 -37.35 31.32
N GLU A 96 -12.66 -36.50 31.71
CA GLU A 96 -13.80 -36.15 30.85
C GLU A 96 -13.40 -35.18 29.72
N ASP A 97 -12.49 -34.24 30.02
CA ASP A 97 -12.12 -33.13 29.14
C ASP A 97 -10.75 -33.32 28.46
N PHE A 98 -9.90 -34.22 28.98
CA PHE A 98 -8.58 -34.54 28.40
C PHE A 98 -8.20 -36.01 28.59
N SER A 99 -7.19 -36.46 27.84
CA SER A 99 -6.65 -37.82 27.90
C SER A 99 -5.26 -37.78 28.54
N PHE A 100 -5.04 -38.54 29.61
CA PHE A 100 -3.74 -38.67 30.27
C PHE A 100 -2.66 -39.16 29.29
N ALA A 101 -3.00 -40.17 28.48
CA ALA A 101 -2.13 -40.74 27.46
C ALA A 101 -1.70 -39.70 26.41
N ASP A 102 -2.54 -38.72 26.08
CA ASP A 102 -2.20 -37.66 25.10
C ASP A 102 -1.05 -36.74 25.59
N ILE A 103 -0.76 -36.75 26.90
CA ILE A 103 0.38 -36.03 27.49
C ILE A 103 1.62 -36.93 27.56
N VAL A 104 1.44 -38.21 27.88
CA VAL A 104 2.55 -39.16 28.11
C VAL A 104 3.07 -39.76 26.81
N GLU A 105 2.19 -40.22 25.94
CA GLU A 105 2.53 -40.86 24.67
C GLU A 105 1.48 -40.48 23.61
N PRO A 106 1.52 -39.24 23.09
CA PRO A 106 0.61 -38.82 22.04
C PRO A 106 0.73 -39.73 20.81
N PRO A 107 -0.38 -40.00 20.09
CA PRO A 107 -0.40 -40.97 19.00
C PRO A 107 0.42 -40.54 17.78
N GLU A 108 0.71 -39.24 17.65
CA GLU A 108 1.49 -38.71 16.54
C GLU A 108 2.99 -39.02 16.67
N LYS A 109 3.58 -39.55 15.59
CA LYS A 109 5.03 -39.79 15.51
C LYS A 109 5.84 -38.51 15.24
N ASP A 110 5.22 -37.52 14.61
CA ASP A 110 5.87 -36.25 14.32
C ASP A 110 5.94 -35.40 15.61
N PRO A 111 7.13 -34.95 16.05
CA PRO A 111 7.27 -34.25 17.32
C PRO A 111 6.47 -32.95 17.43
N VAL A 112 6.27 -32.23 16.32
CA VAL A 112 5.49 -30.99 16.31
C VAL A 112 4.01 -31.29 16.49
N ALA A 113 3.50 -32.28 15.75
CA ALA A 113 2.12 -32.73 15.89
C ALA A 113 1.85 -33.31 17.29
N ALA A 114 2.78 -34.10 17.84
CA ALA A 114 2.73 -34.64 19.19
C ALA A 114 2.67 -33.54 20.27
N ASP A 115 3.52 -32.52 20.16
CA ASP A 115 3.52 -31.37 21.07
C ASP A 115 2.22 -30.58 20.99
N LYS A 116 1.61 -30.47 19.80
CA LYS A 116 0.30 -29.83 19.63
C LYS A 116 -0.82 -30.61 20.31
N THR A 117 -0.84 -31.94 20.19
CA THR A 117 -1.80 -32.80 20.89
C THR A 117 -1.62 -32.70 22.41
N THR A 118 -0.36 -32.79 22.86
CA THR A 118 0.00 -32.66 24.28
C THR A 118 -0.41 -31.29 24.84
N LEU A 119 -0.13 -30.20 24.12
CA LEU A 119 -0.50 -28.84 24.52
C LEU A 119 -2.02 -28.69 24.67
N LYS A 120 -2.79 -29.26 23.75
CA LYS A 120 -4.26 -29.26 23.85
C LYS A 120 -4.73 -30.03 25.08
N ALA A 121 -4.13 -31.19 25.37
CA ALA A 121 -4.46 -31.97 26.56
C ALA A 121 -4.16 -31.19 27.85
N ILE A 122 -3.00 -30.54 27.95
CA ILE A 122 -2.61 -29.70 29.11
C ILE A 122 -3.60 -28.54 29.32
N LEU A 123 -3.93 -27.81 28.25
CA LEU A 123 -4.83 -26.65 28.35
C LEU A 123 -6.26 -27.06 28.73
N ARG A 124 -6.75 -28.20 28.24
CA ARG A 124 -8.05 -28.75 28.61
C ARG A 124 -8.06 -29.24 30.05
N ALA A 125 -7.01 -29.93 30.49
CA ALA A 125 -6.85 -30.34 31.88
C ALA A 125 -6.88 -29.13 32.82
N GLY A 126 -6.13 -28.08 32.48
CA GLY A 126 -6.13 -26.82 33.23
C GLY A 126 -7.42 -26.00 33.15
N ARG A 127 -8.43 -26.45 32.39
CA ARG A 127 -9.69 -25.73 32.11
C ARG A 127 -9.45 -24.29 31.64
N ALA A 128 -8.37 -24.07 30.89
CA ALA A 128 -8.00 -22.77 30.36
C ALA A 128 -9.08 -22.29 29.40
N LYS A 129 -9.75 -21.18 29.74
CA LYS A 129 -10.79 -20.61 28.89
C LYS A 129 -10.15 -19.86 27.71
N ALA A 130 -10.68 -20.10 26.52
CA ALA A 130 -10.37 -19.28 25.36
C ALA A 130 -10.83 -17.83 25.62
N ASP A 131 -9.86 -16.93 25.69
CA ASP A 131 -10.08 -15.51 25.89
C ASP A 131 -9.22 -14.73 24.90
N VAL A 132 -9.88 -14.24 23.85
CA VAL A 132 -9.23 -13.48 22.78
C VAL A 132 -8.63 -12.17 23.28
N THR A 133 -9.15 -11.62 24.40
CA THR A 133 -8.66 -10.35 24.94
C THR A 133 -7.23 -10.44 25.44
N ARG A 134 -6.77 -11.66 25.79
CA ARG A 134 -5.35 -11.92 26.13
C ARG A 134 -4.42 -11.57 24.97
N PHE A 135 -4.89 -11.63 23.73
CA PHE A 135 -4.12 -11.31 22.52
C PHE A 135 -4.17 -9.83 22.13
N HIS A 136 -5.00 -9.00 22.77
CA HIS A 136 -5.04 -7.56 22.50
C HIS A 136 -3.71 -6.87 22.81
N LYS A 137 -2.97 -7.35 23.82
CA LYS A 137 -1.66 -6.82 24.21
C LYS A 137 -0.55 -6.99 23.17
N LEU A 138 -0.80 -7.75 22.10
CA LEU A 138 0.10 -7.85 20.95
C LEU A 138 0.15 -6.55 20.14
N PHE A 139 -0.85 -5.70 20.30
CA PHE A 139 -1.02 -4.46 19.57
C PHE A 139 -1.11 -3.28 20.54
N ASN A 140 -0.88 -2.07 20.02
CA ASN A 140 -0.97 -0.85 20.81
C ASN A 140 -2.43 -0.47 21.13
N ASN A 141 -3.38 -0.91 20.29
CA ASN A 141 -4.79 -0.64 20.46
C ASN A 141 -5.63 -1.83 19.92
N VAL A 142 -6.91 -1.85 20.28
CA VAL A 142 -7.85 -2.93 19.90
C VAL A 142 -8.29 -2.82 18.43
N GLU A 143 -8.20 -1.64 17.82
CA GLU A 143 -8.56 -1.44 16.41
C GLU A 143 -7.58 -2.14 15.48
N ASP A 144 -6.27 -2.05 15.77
CA ASP A 144 -5.21 -2.77 15.08
C ASP A 144 -5.43 -4.29 15.21
N PHE A 145 -5.79 -4.77 16.40
CA PHE A 145 -6.15 -6.18 16.59
C PHE A 145 -7.29 -6.59 15.63
N ARG A 146 -8.37 -5.82 15.59
CA ARG A 146 -9.53 -6.11 14.70
C ARG A 146 -9.20 -5.97 13.22
N ARG A 147 -8.22 -5.14 12.86
CA ARG A 147 -7.78 -4.95 11.47
C ARG A 147 -7.06 -6.19 10.93
N TYR A 148 -6.30 -6.88 11.77
CA TYR A 148 -5.39 -7.96 11.34
C TYR A 148 -5.82 -9.37 11.76
N VAL A 149 -6.79 -9.49 12.67
CA VAL A 149 -7.25 -10.78 13.19
C VAL A 149 -8.66 -11.10 12.69
N ASP A 150 -8.79 -12.26 12.04
CA ASP A 150 -10.05 -12.75 11.50
C ASP A 150 -11.11 -13.01 12.59
N GLU A 151 -12.39 -12.81 12.26
CA GLU A 151 -13.51 -13.15 13.17
C GLU A 151 -13.53 -14.62 13.59
N GLU A 152 -12.99 -15.52 12.77
CA GLU A 152 -12.89 -16.95 13.09
C GLU A 152 -12.04 -17.20 14.34
N ALA A 153 -10.97 -16.40 14.53
CA ALA A 153 -10.14 -16.48 15.72
C ALA A 153 -10.91 -16.10 16.99
N VAL A 154 -11.82 -15.13 16.88
CA VAL A 154 -12.65 -14.61 17.99
C VAL A 154 -13.72 -15.62 18.41
N LYS A 155 -14.23 -16.42 17.48
CA LYS A 155 -15.35 -17.36 17.71
C LYS A 155 -14.90 -18.75 18.18
N THR A 156 -13.59 -19.01 18.19
CA THR A 156 -13.02 -20.32 18.53
C THR A 156 -12.93 -20.51 20.04
N ASP A 157 -13.36 -21.67 20.54
CA ASP A 157 -13.27 -22.04 21.97
C ASP A 157 -11.98 -22.78 22.36
N ASP A 158 -11.10 -23.09 21.38
CA ASP A 158 -9.80 -23.74 21.58
C ASP A 158 -8.67 -22.69 21.57
N VAL A 159 -8.01 -22.49 22.72
CA VAL A 159 -6.91 -21.53 22.90
C VAL A 159 -5.77 -21.73 21.90
N VAL A 160 -5.42 -22.97 21.57
CA VAL A 160 -4.32 -23.29 20.64
C VAL A 160 -4.71 -22.92 19.21
N GLN A 161 -5.95 -23.23 18.83
CA GLN A 161 -6.48 -22.85 17.54
C GLN A 161 -6.64 -21.33 17.42
N MET A 162 -7.14 -20.66 18.47
CA MET A 162 -7.23 -19.20 18.55
C MET A 162 -5.85 -18.55 18.34
N ALA A 163 -4.82 -18.97 19.09
CA ALA A 163 -3.46 -18.47 18.92
C ALA A 163 -2.91 -18.70 17.50
N SER A 164 -3.21 -19.87 16.92
CA SER A 164 -2.79 -20.19 15.54
C SER A 164 -3.47 -19.28 14.51
N LEU A 165 -4.78 -19.02 14.66
CA LEU A 165 -5.55 -18.14 13.78
C LEU A 165 -5.11 -16.68 13.92
N VAL A 166 -4.90 -16.19 15.15
CA VAL A 166 -4.35 -14.85 15.42
C VAL A 166 -2.98 -14.70 14.76
N LYS A 167 -2.05 -15.63 15.00
CA LYS A 167 -0.70 -15.60 14.40
C LYS A 167 -0.78 -15.57 12.87
N ARG A 168 -1.64 -16.41 12.27
CA ARG A 168 -1.84 -16.46 10.81
C ARG A 168 -2.35 -15.13 10.25
N GLY A 169 -3.31 -14.47 10.91
CA GLY A 169 -3.80 -13.16 10.49
C GLY A 169 -2.69 -12.11 10.50
N ILE A 170 -1.92 -12.04 11.59
CA ILE A 170 -0.79 -11.11 11.73
C ILE A 170 0.28 -11.38 10.67
N GLU A 171 0.65 -12.64 10.44
CA GLU A 171 1.63 -12.99 9.43
C GLU A 171 1.16 -12.68 8.00
N THR A 172 -0.14 -12.81 7.74
CA THR A 172 -0.72 -12.47 6.45
C THR A 172 -0.63 -10.97 6.22
N ALA A 173 -1.05 -10.17 7.19
CA ALA A 173 -0.89 -8.72 7.16
C ALA A 173 0.58 -8.28 7.00
N ALA A 174 1.51 -8.93 7.72
CA ALA A 174 2.94 -8.64 7.58
C ALA A 174 3.44 -8.89 6.16
N ARG A 175 3.02 -9.99 5.52
CA ARG A 175 3.38 -10.30 4.12
C ARG A 175 2.79 -9.30 3.13
N GLU A 176 1.59 -8.80 3.38
CA GLU A 176 0.96 -7.75 2.56
C GLU A 176 1.76 -6.43 2.64
N GLU A 177 2.15 -6.01 3.86
CA GLU A 177 2.99 -4.83 4.06
C GLU A 177 4.40 -5.01 3.46
N GLU A 178 5.00 -6.20 3.55
CA GLU A 178 6.25 -6.55 2.86
C GLU A 178 6.13 -6.42 1.33
N ALA A 179 5.00 -6.86 0.76
CA ALA A 179 4.74 -6.72 -0.67
C ALA A 179 4.55 -5.25 -1.09
N LEU A 180 3.90 -4.43 -0.27
CA LEU A 180 3.76 -2.99 -0.48
C LEU A 180 5.12 -2.27 -0.39
N TYR A 181 5.98 -2.66 0.56
CA TYR A 181 7.35 -2.18 0.65
C TYR A 181 8.15 -2.49 -0.62
N GLU A 182 8.16 -3.76 -1.07
CA GLU A 182 8.88 -4.13 -2.29
C GLU A 182 8.33 -3.40 -3.52
N ARG A 183 7.01 -3.15 -3.59
CA ARG A 183 6.43 -2.31 -4.63
C ARG A 183 6.97 -0.88 -4.58
N CYS A 184 6.93 -0.22 -3.43
CA CYS A 184 7.44 1.14 -3.26
C CYS A 184 8.93 1.24 -3.59
N LYS A 185 9.71 0.24 -3.18
CA LYS A 185 11.15 0.12 -3.47
C LYS A 185 11.43 -0.06 -4.97
N ASN A 186 10.66 -0.90 -5.66
CA ASN A 186 10.77 -1.07 -7.11
C ASN A 186 10.41 0.22 -7.88
N GLU A 187 9.37 0.93 -7.43
CA GLU A 187 8.98 2.24 -7.97
C GLU A 187 10.10 3.29 -7.72
N PHE A 188 10.65 3.33 -6.51
CA PHE A 188 11.81 4.16 -6.16
C PHE A 188 13.03 3.85 -7.03
N ASP A 189 13.41 2.58 -7.19
CA ASP A 189 14.57 2.19 -7.98
C ASP A 189 14.39 2.50 -9.47
N THR A 190 13.17 2.39 -9.98
CA THR A 190 12.80 2.81 -11.34
C THR A 190 12.98 4.31 -11.51
N LEU A 191 12.45 5.11 -10.58
CA LEU A 191 12.58 6.57 -10.61
C LEU A 191 14.05 6.98 -10.48
N LYS A 192 14.80 6.37 -9.56
CA LYS A 192 16.23 6.62 -9.34
C LYS A 192 17.06 6.33 -10.59
N LYS A 193 16.83 5.19 -11.27
CA LYS A 193 17.48 4.88 -12.56
C LYS A 193 17.14 5.91 -13.64
N SER A 194 15.89 6.39 -13.67
CA SER A 194 15.47 7.43 -14.62
C SER A 194 16.09 8.81 -14.37
N MET A 195 16.66 9.02 -13.18
CA MET A 195 17.33 10.26 -12.77
C MET A 195 18.86 10.18 -12.85
N ASP A 196 19.42 9.01 -13.14
CA ASP A 196 20.87 8.83 -13.15
C ASP A 196 21.52 9.65 -14.29
N GLY A 197 22.55 10.42 -13.97
CA GLY A 197 23.23 11.32 -14.92
C GLY A 197 22.55 12.66 -15.20
N ILE A 198 21.46 13.02 -14.50
CA ILE A 198 20.80 14.31 -14.64
C ILE A 198 21.42 15.35 -13.68
N ASP A 199 21.94 16.46 -14.22
CA ASP A 199 22.43 17.58 -13.41
C ASP A 199 21.28 18.51 -12.97
N MET A 200 21.14 18.66 -11.65
CA MET A 200 20.07 19.42 -10.99
C MET A 200 20.56 20.75 -10.38
N LYS A 201 21.83 21.13 -10.58
CA LYS A 201 22.45 22.25 -9.86
C LYS A 201 22.11 23.64 -10.37
N THR A 202 21.70 23.77 -11.63
CA THR A 202 21.34 25.07 -12.21
C THR A 202 19.96 25.47 -11.73
N GLU A 203 19.77 26.66 -11.18
CA GLU A 203 18.45 27.18 -10.84
C GLU A 203 17.97 28.14 -11.93
N PHE A 204 16.78 27.85 -12.48
CA PHE A 204 16.10 28.75 -13.40
C PHE A 204 14.85 29.34 -12.74
N ASN A 205 14.65 30.65 -12.88
CA ASN A 205 13.37 31.28 -12.58
C ASN A 205 12.49 31.21 -13.84
N LEU A 206 11.56 30.25 -13.85
CA LEU A 206 10.66 29.99 -14.98
C LEU A 206 9.78 31.19 -15.34
N GLU A 207 9.36 31.98 -14.34
CA GLU A 207 8.49 33.14 -14.55
C GLU A 207 9.26 34.30 -15.18
N ALA A 208 10.49 34.53 -14.74
CA ALA A 208 11.40 35.49 -15.35
C ALA A 208 11.80 35.09 -16.78
N LEU A 209 12.03 33.79 -17.03
CA LEU A 209 12.35 33.27 -18.36
C LEU A 209 11.18 33.40 -19.35
N LYS A 210 9.95 33.11 -18.92
CA LYS A 210 8.75 33.29 -19.75
C LYS A 210 8.55 34.76 -20.12
N THR A 211 8.65 35.65 -19.13
CA THR A 211 8.53 37.09 -19.35
C THR A 211 9.62 37.60 -20.30
N GLY A 212 10.86 37.15 -20.10
CA GLY A 212 11.99 37.50 -20.98
C GLY A 212 11.82 36.96 -22.41
N TYR A 213 11.30 35.74 -22.57
CA TYR A 213 11.04 35.14 -23.88
C TYR A 213 9.93 35.90 -24.64
N GLU A 214 8.83 36.23 -23.97
CA GLU A 214 7.74 37.03 -24.57
C GLU A 214 8.22 38.40 -25.01
N GLN A 215 9.07 39.04 -24.20
CA GLN A 215 9.69 40.32 -24.52
C GLN A 215 10.64 40.21 -25.72
N ALA A 216 11.51 39.20 -25.75
CA ALA A 216 12.43 38.97 -26.86
C ALA A 216 11.71 38.66 -28.18
N VAL A 217 10.61 37.90 -28.14
CA VAL A 217 9.76 37.64 -29.33
C VAL A 217 9.14 38.94 -29.84
N THR A 218 8.67 39.80 -28.93
CA THR A 218 8.10 41.10 -29.26
C THR A 218 9.15 42.03 -29.89
N ASP A 219 10.36 42.07 -29.32
CA ASP A 219 11.47 42.88 -29.83
C ASP A 219 11.98 42.41 -31.20
N ALA A 220 12.04 41.09 -31.43
CA ALA A 220 12.37 40.50 -32.73
C ALA A 220 11.30 40.82 -33.78
N ALA A 221 10.02 40.75 -33.42
CA ALA A 221 8.91 41.12 -34.31
C ALA A 221 8.94 42.62 -34.66
N ASN A 222 9.20 43.49 -33.68
CA ASN A 222 9.34 44.93 -33.87
C ASN A 222 10.53 45.27 -34.78
N SER A 223 11.67 44.61 -34.58
CA SER A 223 12.88 44.81 -35.40
C SER A 223 12.68 44.38 -36.85
N LYS A 224 12.00 43.25 -37.08
CA LYS A 224 11.62 42.77 -38.43
C LYS A 224 10.59 43.70 -39.10
N GLY A 225 9.61 44.19 -38.34
CA GLY A 225 8.65 45.19 -38.81
C GLY A 225 9.31 46.50 -39.24
N ALA A 226 10.21 47.03 -38.40
CA ALA A 226 10.95 48.25 -38.67
C ALA A 226 11.89 48.11 -39.88
N ARG A 227 12.57 46.96 -40.06
CA ARG A 227 13.38 46.67 -41.26
C ARG A 227 12.55 46.68 -42.53
N LYS A 228 11.36 46.07 -42.50
CA LYS A 228 10.43 46.06 -43.64
C LYS A 228 10.00 47.50 -44.00
N SER A 229 9.61 48.29 -43.00
CA SER A 229 9.24 49.71 -43.21
C SER A 229 10.41 50.56 -43.72
N TYR A 230 11.63 50.30 -43.25
CA TYR A 230 12.84 50.97 -43.75
C TYR A 230 13.14 50.62 -45.21
N LEU A 231 13.08 49.34 -45.60
CA LEU A 231 13.28 48.91 -46.98
C LEU A 231 12.21 49.47 -47.93
N GLU A 232 10.95 49.50 -47.50
CA GLU A 232 9.85 50.12 -48.23
C GLU A 232 10.06 51.64 -48.39
N ALA A 233 10.53 52.33 -47.33
CA ALA A 233 10.88 53.74 -47.39
C ALA A 233 12.07 54.02 -48.30
N CYS A 234 13.14 53.21 -48.29
CA CYS A 234 14.28 53.36 -49.19
C CYS A 234 13.90 53.12 -50.65
N ALA A 235 13.07 52.11 -50.94
CA ALA A 235 12.56 51.85 -52.28
C ALA A 235 11.71 53.03 -52.80
N LYS A 236 10.81 53.53 -51.95
CA LYS A 236 9.95 54.68 -52.25
C LYS A 236 10.75 55.98 -52.39
N THR A 237 11.80 56.16 -51.61
CA THR A 237 12.69 57.33 -51.72
C THR A 237 13.46 57.31 -53.04
N LYS A 238 13.98 56.14 -53.48
CA LYS A 238 14.62 56.00 -54.80
C LYS A 238 13.66 56.34 -55.95
N GLU A 239 12.45 55.78 -55.91
CA GLU A 239 11.40 56.04 -56.90
C GLU A 239 11.00 57.53 -56.95
N LEU A 240 10.83 58.16 -55.79
CA LEU A 240 10.52 59.60 -55.68
C LEU A 240 11.69 60.47 -56.15
N THR A 241 12.96 60.11 -55.87
CA THR A 241 14.12 60.85 -56.38
C THR A 241 14.27 60.76 -57.91
N GLU A 242 13.93 59.62 -58.51
CA GLU A 242 13.95 59.46 -59.97
C GLU A 242 12.82 60.25 -60.64
N LEU A 243 11.62 60.28 -60.03
CA LEU A 243 10.49 61.09 -60.51
C LEU A 243 10.75 62.59 -60.38
N LEU A 244 11.41 63.02 -59.30
CA LEU A 244 11.73 64.44 -59.06
C LEU A 244 12.83 64.94 -60.02
N ALA A 245 13.83 64.12 -60.33
CA ALA A 245 14.85 64.42 -61.35
C ALA A 245 14.26 64.53 -62.77
N ASN A 246 13.25 63.71 -63.10
CA ASN A 246 12.53 63.77 -64.37
C ASN A 246 11.55 64.96 -64.45
N ALA A 247 10.97 65.39 -63.32
CA ALA A 247 10.08 66.56 -63.26
C ALA A 247 10.85 67.89 -63.32
N GLU A 248 12.05 67.97 -62.72
CA GLU A 248 12.90 69.17 -62.75
C GLU A 248 13.56 69.41 -64.12
N SER A 249 13.81 68.35 -64.90
CA SER A 249 14.40 68.46 -66.26
C SER A 249 13.40 68.84 -67.35
N ALA A 250 12.10 68.81 -67.08
CA ALA A 250 11.03 69.11 -68.05
C ALA A 250 10.46 70.56 -67.96
N SER A 251 10.95 71.40 -67.03
CA SER A 251 10.39 72.74 -66.79
C SER A 251 11.36 73.85 -67.20
N SER A 252 11.29 74.28 -68.46
CA SER A 252 12.04 75.45 -68.98
C SER A 252 11.20 76.73 -69.07
N VAL A 253 10.00 76.74 -68.48
CA VAL A 253 9.09 77.88 -68.56
C VAL A 253 8.61 78.26 -67.17
N SER A 254 9.14 79.39 -66.67
CA SER A 254 8.71 80.00 -65.42
C SER A 254 7.26 80.49 -65.53
N VAL A 255 6.43 80.13 -64.54
CA VAL A 255 5.03 80.59 -64.40
C VAL A 255 4.94 82.13 -64.39
N ALA A 256 6.02 82.83 -63.99
CA ALA A 256 6.08 84.29 -64.01
C ALA A 256 6.18 84.87 -65.44
N ASP A 257 6.84 84.17 -66.37
CA ASP A 257 7.08 84.67 -67.73
C ASP A 257 5.83 84.54 -68.62
N VAL A 258 5.08 83.43 -68.48
CA VAL A 258 3.84 83.20 -69.24
C VAL A 258 2.72 84.15 -68.81
N ARG A 259 2.62 84.46 -67.50
CA ARG A 259 1.65 85.44 -66.98
C ARG A 259 1.94 86.87 -67.49
N ALA A 260 3.21 87.24 -67.63
CA ALA A 260 3.61 88.55 -68.14
C ALA A 260 3.38 88.73 -69.66
N GLU A 261 3.35 87.63 -70.42
CA GLU A 261 3.08 87.66 -71.87
C GLU A 261 1.57 87.68 -72.17
N LEU A 262 0.76 86.95 -71.39
CA LEU A 262 -0.71 86.95 -71.51
C LEU A 262 -1.32 88.33 -71.29
N ALA A 263 -0.84 89.07 -70.28
CA ALA A 263 -1.32 90.42 -69.95
C ALA A 263 -1.07 91.45 -71.07
N ARG A 264 -0.03 91.27 -71.89
CA ARG A 264 0.29 92.19 -73.01
C ARG A 264 -0.62 92.01 -74.21
N CYS A 265 -1.10 90.80 -74.45
CA CYS A 265 -2.02 90.50 -75.55
C CYS A 265 -3.47 90.91 -75.27
N GLU A 266 -3.89 91.00 -74.01
CA GLU A 266 -5.25 91.42 -73.65
C GLU A 266 -5.50 92.92 -73.87
N VAL A 267 -4.49 93.75 -73.67
CA VAL A 267 -4.56 95.21 -73.89
C VAL A 267 -4.63 95.56 -75.39
N THR A 268 -3.93 94.81 -76.24
CA THR A 268 -3.91 95.01 -77.70
C THR A 268 -5.18 94.51 -78.41
N ALA A 269 -5.88 93.52 -77.84
CA ALA A 269 -7.12 93.01 -78.40
C ALA A 269 -8.33 93.96 -78.20
N ASN A 270 -8.36 94.71 -77.09
CA ASN A 270 -9.47 95.64 -76.80
C ASN A 270 -9.38 96.98 -77.56
N ASP A 271 -8.18 97.41 -77.97
CA ASP A 271 -7.95 98.66 -78.71
C ASP A 271 -8.44 98.59 -80.18
N GLY A 272 -8.60 97.39 -80.74
CA GLY A 272 -9.09 97.19 -82.11
C GLY A 272 -10.62 97.30 -82.27
N ALA A 273 -11.39 97.12 -81.20
CA ALA A 273 -12.85 97.05 -81.25
C ALA A 273 -13.56 98.42 -81.28
N THR A 274 -12.88 99.49 -80.87
CA THR A 274 -13.51 100.81 -80.64
C THR A 274 -13.41 101.75 -81.85
N ARG A 275 -12.45 101.56 -82.75
CA ARG A 275 -12.23 102.40 -83.97
C ARG A 275 -13.13 102.05 -85.16
N LEU A 276 -13.98 101.03 -85.01
CA LEU A 276 -14.80 100.44 -86.09
C LEU A 276 -16.19 101.10 -86.24
N ARG A 277 -16.55 102.07 -85.40
CA ARG A 277 -17.88 102.73 -85.43
C ARG A 277 -17.95 104.07 -86.17
N GLU A 278 -16.82 104.70 -86.50
CA GLU A 278 -16.82 106.10 -87.00
C GLU A 278 -16.55 106.23 -88.50
N ILE A 279 -16.31 105.14 -89.23
CA ILE A 279 -15.87 105.21 -90.64
C ILE A 279 -16.72 104.27 -91.50
N GLU A 280 -18.03 104.55 -91.55
CA GLU A 280 -18.98 103.91 -92.49
C GLU A 280 -19.06 104.65 -93.85
N GLU A 281 -18.25 105.69 -94.07
CA GLU A 281 -18.40 106.60 -95.22
C GLU A 281 -17.30 106.48 -96.31
N GLN A 282 -16.26 105.65 -96.13
CA GLN A 282 -15.09 105.60 -97.03
C GLN A 282 -14.76 104.17 -97.56
N ILE A 283 -15.78 103.41 -97.97
CA ILE A 283 -15.78 101.94 -98.08
C ILE A 283 -14.94 101.30 -99.22
N ALA A 284 -14.33 102.02 -100.16
CA ALA A 284 -13.59 101.38 -101.26
C ALA A 284 -12.10 101.06 -100.97
N GLU A 285 -11.41 101.84 -100.12
CA GLU A 285 -10.01 101.56 -99.72
C GLU A 285 -9.92 100.49 -98.61
N PHE A 286 -11.01 100.26 -97.86
CA PHE A 286 -11.02 99.35 -96.70
C PHE A 286 -11.05 97.85 -97.03
N GLN A 287 -11.40 97.44 -98.25
CA GLN A 287 -11.47 96.00 -98.60
C GLN A 287 -10.09 95.32 -98.63
N ALA A 288 -9.02 96.06 -98.91
CA ALA A 288 -7.65 95.53 -98.89
C ALA A 288 -7.08 95.44 -97.46
N GLU A 289 -7.37 96.41 -96.58
CA GLU A 289 -6.91 96.39 -95.18
C GLU A 289 -7.70 95.40 -94.30
N GLN A 290 -8.97 95.15 -94.59
CA GLN A 290 -9.79 94.16 -93.87
C GLN A 290 -9.16 92.76 -93.88
N SER A 291 -8.58 92.35 -95.01
CA SER A 291 -7.91 91.04 -95.14
C SER A 291 -6.64 90.92 -94.27
N LYS A 292 -5.90 92.03 -94.09
CA LYS A 292 -4.71 92.07 -93.23
C LYS A 292 -5.09 91.96 -91.75
N TRP A 293 -6.05 92.75 -91.29
CA TRP A 293 -6.45 92.74 -89.88
C TRP A 293 -7.18 91.46 -89.47
N GLN A 294 -7.94 90.83 -90.36
CA GLN A 294 -8.50 89.50 -90.10
C GLN A 294 -7.42 88.42 -89.95
N SER A 295 -6.32 88.52 -90.71
CA SER A 295 -5.18 87.61 -90.55
C SER A 295 -4.45 87.82 -89.22
N GLU A 296 -4.28 89.06 -88.77
CA GLU A 296 -3.61 89.37 -87.50
C GLU A 296 -4.45 88.96 -86.30
N LEU A 297 -5.77 89.20 -86.34
CA LEU A 297 -6.67 88.76 -85.27
C LEU A 297 -6.63 87.24 -85.08
N ARG A 298 -6.61 86.49 -86.20
CA ARG A 298 -6.53 85.03 -86.19
C ARG A 298 -5.19 84.52 -85.63
N ILE A 299 -4.06 85.15 -85.99
CA ILE A 299 -2.74 84.78 -85.45
C ILE A 299 -2.68 85.03 -83.94
N ASN A 300 -3.22 86.16 -83.49
CA ASN A 300 -3.18 86.54 -82.08
C ASN A 300 -4.15 85.72 -81.22
N SER A 301 -5.33 85.36 -81.74
CA SER A 301 -6.26 84.47 -81.03
C SER A 301 -5.68 83.07 -80.84
N GLN A 302 -5.03 82.51 -81.87
CA GLN A 302 -4.34 81.21 -81.78
C GLN A 302 -3.16 81.24 -80.80
N ARG A 303 -2.41 82.35 -80.73
CA ARG A 303 -1.36 82.53 -79.73
C ARG A 303 -1.90 82.57 -78.30
N LYS A 304 -3.03 83.24 -78.08
CA LYS A 304 -3.69 83.30 -76.75
C LYS A 304 -4.06 81.90 -76.25
N GLU A 305 -4.71 81.10 -77.09
CA GLU A 305 -5.11 79.73 -76.72
C GLU A 305 -3.90 78.82 -76.43
N SER A 306 -2.83 78.93 -77.23
CA SER A 306 -1.60 78.18 -77.01
C SER A 306 -0.91 78.55 -75.68
N LEU A 307 -0.90 79.82 -75.31
CA LEU A 307 -0.31 80.28 -74.05
C LEU A 307 -1.15 79.88 -72.83
N GLN A 308 -2.48 79.89 -72.95
CA GLN A 308 -3.37 79.42 -71.89
C GLN A 308 -3.18 77.93 -71.58
N SER A 309 -3.07 77.08 -72.62
CA SER A 309 -2.78 75.66 -72.44
C SER A 309 -1.41 75.41 -71.79
N LYS A 310 -0.39 76.21 -72.14
CA LYS A 310 0.94 76.13 -71.50
C LYS A 310 0.93 76.56 -70.03
N LEU A 311 0.13 77.57 -69.68
CA LEU A 311 -0.02 78.02 -68.29
C LEU A 311 -0.63 76.93 -67.42
N GLU A 312 -1.68 76.26 -67.90
CA GLU A 312 -2.36 75.18 -67.17
C GLU A 312 -1.43 73.97 -66.94
N LEU A 313 -0.63 73.60 -67.96
CA LEU A 313 0.41 72.58 -67.84
C LEU A 313 1.48 72.96 -66.80
N ALA A 314 1.92 74.22 -66.77
CA ALA A 314 2.93 74.70 -65.82
C ALA A 314 2.38 74.80 -64.37
N GLU A 315 1.11 75.15 -64.18
CA GLU A 315 0.48 75.20 -62.85
C GLU A 315 0.22 73.80 -62.28
N ASN A 316 -0.01 72.80 -63.15
CA ASN A 316 -0.17 71.41 -62.74
C ASN A 316 1.20 70.77 -62.41
N SER A 317 2.25 71.05 -63.17
CA SER A 317 3.60 70.55 -62.87
C SER A 317 4.17 71.16 -61.57
N ALA A 318 3.92 72.45 -61.31
CA ALA A 318 4.33 73.09 -60.06
C ALA A 318 3.64 72.48 -58.83
N ARG A 319 2.36 72.14 -58.92
CA ARG A 319 1.63 71.44 -57.84
C ARG A 319 2.15 70.02 -57.62
N GLU A 320 2.52 69.31 -58.68
CA GLU A 320 3.05 67.96 -58.60
C GLU A 320 4.45 67.93 -57.95
N ILE A 321 5.31 68.90 -58.28
CA ILE A 321 6.65 69.05 -57.68
C ILE A 321 6.55 69.28 -56.17
N GLU A 322 5.62 70.15 -55.72
CA GLU A 322 5.46 70.45 -54.31
C GLU A 322 4.91 69.27 -53.50
N ARG A 323 4.02 68.45 -54.10
CA ARG A 323 3.54 67.20 -53.50
C ARG A 323 4.69 66.20 -53.31
N LEU A 324 5.50 65.99 -54.35
CA LEU A 324 6.62 65.04 -54.31
C LEU A 324 7.70 65.47 -53.30
N LYS A 325 7.96 66.77 -53.14
CA LYS A 325 8.87 67.28 -52.10
C LYS A 325 8.40 66.99 -50.68
N THR A 326 7.09 67.11 -50.44
CA THR A 326 6.50 66.85 -49.12
C THR A 326 6.55 65.35 -48.77
N GLU A 327 6.30 64.47 -49.74
CA GLU A 327 6.40 63.01 -49.56
C GLU A 327 7.85 62.54 -49.29
N LEU A 328 8.83 63.19 -49.93
CA LEU A 328 10.26 62.89 -49.74
C LEU A 328 10.76 63.27 -48.33
N GLN A 329 10.22 64.34 -47.74
CA GLN A 329 10.55 64.77 -46.39
C GLN A 329 10.00 63.84 -45.30
N MET A 330 8.86 63.17 -45.56
CA MET A 330 8.31 62.16 -44.64
C MET A 330 9.04 60.80 -44.75
N ALA A 331 9.57 60.45 -45.93
CA ALA A 331 10.31 59.20 -46.14
C ALA A 331 11.73 59.20 -45.54
N GLY A 332 12.36 60.38 -45.39
CA GLY A 332 13.72 60.52 -44.83
C GLY A 332 13.86 60.33 -43.32
N ASN A 333 12.77 60.16 -42.57
CA ASN A 333 12.76 60.09 -41.10
C ASN A 333 12.67 58.67 -40.52
N VAL A 334 12.88 57.63 -41.33
CA VAL A 334 12.87 56.23 -40.86
C VAL A 334 14.27 55.83 -40.44
N ALA A 335 14.47 55.56 -39.14
CA ALA A 335 15.75 55.14 -38.59
C ALA A 335 16.23 53.81 -39.21
N GLU A 336 17.50 53.75 -39.59
CA GLU A 336 18.13 52.57 -40.16
C GLU A 336 18.28 51.46 -39.12
N VAL A 337 17.57 50.34 -39.32
CA VAL A 337 17.75 49.12 -38.52
C VAL A 337 18.84 48.27 -39.18
N THR A 338 19.96 48.08 -38.48
CA THR A 338 21.12 47.30 -38.95
C THR A 338 20.83 45.79 -38.92
N GLU A 339 21.42 45.04 -39.85
CA GLU A 339 21.27 43.58 -39.95
C GLU A 339 21.75 42.86 -38.66
N GLU A 340 22.72 43.45 -37.98
CA GLU A 340 23.28 42.99 -36.71
C GLU A 340 22.25 43.05 -35.56
N ALA A 341 21.36 44.06 -35.56
CA ALA A 341 20.30 44.18 -34.55
C ALA A 341 19.23 43.08 -34.69
N ILE A 342 18.95 42.63 -35.91
CA ILE A 342 18.00 41.53 -36.17
C ILE A 342 18.61 40.19 -35.75
N GLN A 343 19.89 39.96 -36.07
CA GLN A 343 20.61 38.75 -35.63
C GLN A 343 20.76 38.67 -34.10
N ALA A 344 21.00 39.80 -33.44
CA ALA A 344 21.03 39.87 -31.97
C ALA A 344 19.66 39.54 -31.34
N ALA A 345 18.57 40.03 -31.93
CA ALA A 345 17.21 39.74 -31.46
C ALA A 345 16.83 38.26 -31.67
N ASP A 346 17.13 37.68 -32.85
CA ASP A 346 16.83 36.28 -33.15
C ASP A 346 17.67 35.31 -32.29
N SER A 347 18.96 35.61 -32.06
CA SER A 347 19.81 34.80 -31.16
C SER A 347 19.37 34.87 -29.69
N SER A 348 18.82 36.01 -29.25
CA SER A 348 18.25 36.16 -27.91
C SER A 348 17.00 35.27 -27.73
N VAL A 349 16.08 35.27 -28.70
CA VAL A 349 14.90 34.39 -28.70
C VAL A 349 15.29 32.92 -28.65
N GLU A 350 16.30 32.51 -29.42
CA GLU A 350 16.75 31.12 -29.48
C GLU A 350 17.44 30.68 -28.18
N THR A 351 18.24 31.55 -27.57
CA THR A 351 18.88 31.32 -26.26
C THR A 351 17.83 31.17 -25.16
N LEU A 352 16.84 32.07 -25.10
CA LEU A 352 15.76 32.02 -24.12
C LEU A 352 14.85 30.79 -24.31
N ARG A 353 14.62 30.36 -25.56
CA ARG A 353 13.90 29.12 -25.87
C ARG A 353 14.63 27.88 -25.35
N GLN A 354 15.94 27.81 -25.53
CA GLN A 354 16.76 26.73 -24.99
C GLN A 354 16.76 26.73 -23.46
N GLN A 355 16.86 27.91 -22.84
CA GLN A 355 16.77 28.06 -21.38
C GLN A 355 15.40 27.65 -20.83
N MET A 356 14.30 28.01 -21.49
CA MET A 356 12.95 27.55 -21.11
C MET A 356 12.82 26.02 -21.18
N THR A 357 13.31 25.41 -22.26
CA THR A 357 13.26 23.95 -22.43
C THR A 357 14.05 23.23 -21.33
N ASN A 358 15.21 23.77 -20.97
CA ASN A 358 16.04 23.26 -19.87
C ASN A 358 15.36 23.46 -18.51
N ALA A 359 14.71 24.60 -18.28
CA ALA A 359 13.99 24.88 -17.04
C ALA A 359 12.76 23.96 -16.84
N GLU A 360 11.99 23.70 -17.89
CA GLU A 360 10.87 22.74 -17.85
C GLU A 360 11.34 21.31 -17.56
N LEU A 361 12.45 20.91 -18.18
CA LEU A 361 13.07 19.61 -17.90
C LEU A 361 13.49 19.49 -16.43
N GLN A 362 14.07 20.56 -15.86
CA GLN A 362 14.46 20.59 -14.45
C GLN A 362 13.28 20.52 -13.48
N GLU A 363 12.19 21.25 -13.73
CA GLU A 363 10.97 21.14 -12.91
C GLU A 363 10.40 19.73 -12.93
N ARG A 364 10.36 19.10 -14.11
CA ARG A 364 9.95 17.71 -14.23
C ARG A 364 10.86 16.77 -13.42
N ASN A 365 12.16 17.04 -13.38
CA ASN A 365 13.12 16.27 -12.61
C ASN A 365 13.00 16.53 -11.09
N ARG A 366 12.67 17.76 -10.66
CA ARG A 366 12.34 18.08 -9.25
C ARG A 366 11.10 17.34 -8.80
N HIS A 367 10.05 17.33 -9.61
CA HIS A 367 8.83 16.58 -9.30
C HIS A 367 9.13 15.08 -9.18
N LYS A 368 9.94 14.51 -10.08
CA LYS A 368 10.40 13.12 -9.96
C LYS A 368 11.23 12.88 -8.70
N GLN A 369 12.07 13.84 -8.28
CA GLN A 369 12.85 13.74 -7.06
C GLN A 369 11.96 13.72 -5.82
N GLN A 370 10.95 14.60 -5.78
CA GLN A 370 9.95 14.63 -4.71
C GLN A 370 9.15 13.32 -4.66
N GLU A 371 8.72 12.83 -5.82
CA GLU A 371 8.03 11.53 -5.91
C GLU A 371 8.94 10.39 -5.43
N MET A 372 10.22 10.39 -5.80
CA MET A 372 11.19 9.42 -5.32
C MET A 372 11.33 9.47 -3.79
N ILE A 373 11.42 10.65 -3.19
CA ILE A 373 11.46 10.80 -1.72
C ILE A 373 10.16 10.26 -1.09
N ALA A 374 9.00 10.63 -1.64
CA ALA A 374 7.72 10.15 -1.15
C ALA A 374 7.59 8.61 -1.23
N ARG A 375 8.06 7.98 -2.31
CA ARG A 375 8.07 6.51 -2.46
C ARG A 375 9.01 5.84 -1.45
N ARG A 376 10.17 6.46 -1.18
CA ARG A 376 11.10 5.98 -0.16
C ARG A 376 10.47 6.03 1.22
N ASP A 377 9.88 7.17 1.59
CA ASP A 377 9.31 7.39 2.91
C ASP A 377 8.10 6.47 3.16
N ALA A 378 7.19 6.35 2.18
CA ALA A 378 6.09 5.38 2.22
C ALA A 378 6.60 3.93 2.34
N GLY A 379 7.67 3.58 1.60
CA GLY A 379 8.30 2.27 1.73
C GLY A 379 8.84 2.01 3.15
N GLU A 380 9.52 2.98 3.76
CA GLU A 380 10.01 2.85 5.14
C GLU A 380 8.87 2.70 6.17
N GLU A 381 7.72 3.35 5.96
CA GLU A 381 6.53 3.15 6.81
C GLU A 381 6.01 1.70 6.71
N HIS A 382 5.84 1.19 5.49
CA HIS A 382 5.44 -0.21 5.26
C HIS A 382 6.45 -1.19 5.87
N ARG A 383 7.76 -0.92 5.76
CA ARG A 383 8.81 -1.76 6.35
C ARG A 383 8.70 -1.81 7.88
N LYS A 384 8.58 -0.66 8.54
CA LYS A 384 8.42 -0.58 10.01
C LYS A 384 7.17 -1.29 10.50
N LEU A 385 6.06 -1.14 9.77
CA LEU A 385 4.81 -1.80 10.12
C LEU A 385 4.93 -3.32 9.96
N ALA A 386 5.52 -3.81 8.87
CA ALA A 386 5.82 -5.24 8.70
C ALA A 386 6.71 -5.80 9.82
N GLU A 387 7.79 -5.10 10.19
CA GLU A 387 8.65 -5.49 11.31
C GLU A 387 7.88 -5.57 12.63
N THR A 388 6.99 -4.61 12.88
CA THR A 388 6.13 -4.58 14.08
C THR A 388 5.16 -5.76 14.10
N LEU A 389 4.52 -6.06 12.96
CA LEU A 389 3.62 -7.20 12.83
C LEU A 389 4.37 -8.53 13.00
N ARG A 390 5.58 -8.67 12.43
CA ARG A 390 6.44 -9.85 12.65
C ARG A 390 6.81 -10.03 14.12
N ALA A 391 7.11 -8.94 14.82
CA ALA A 391 7.37 -8.99 16.26
C ALA A 391 6.11 -9.38 17.06
N ALA A 392 4.93 -8.87 16.70
CA ALA A 392 3.65 -9.25 17.30
C ALA A 392 3.33 -10.74 17.08
N ALA A 393 3.54 -11.26 15.87
CA ALA A 393 3.34 -12.68 15.53
C ALA A 393 4.27 -13.62 16.33
N LYS A 394 5.48 -13.18 16.70
CA LYS A 394 6.35 -13.94 17.61
C LYS A 394 5.83 -13.90 19.05
N LYS A 395 5.29 -12.76 19.49
CA LYS A 395 4.75 -12.61 20.86
C LYS A 395 3.46 -13.39 21.11
N THR A 396 2.74 -13.85 20.09
CA THR A 396 1.57 -14.76 20.25
C THR A 396 1.88 -15.98 21.12
N GLU A 397 3.15 -16.38 21.14
CA GLU A 397 3.68 -17.56 21.81
C GLU A 397 3.92 -17.32 23.29
N SER A 398 4.39 -16.12 23.65
CA SER A 398 4.55 -15.74 25.05
C SER A 398 3.18 -15.77 25.75
N ILE A 399 2.10 -15.48 25.03
CA ILE A 399 0.74 -15.59 25.56
C ILE A 399 0.37 -17.04 25.86
N LEU A 400 0.68 -17.99 24.96
CA LEU A 400 0.45 -19.42 25.23
C LEU A 400 1.30 -19.90 26.42
N SER A 401 2.57 -19.50 26.47
CA SER A 401 3.46 -19.83 27.59
C SER A 401 2.97 -19.23 28.91
N GLU A 402 2.46 -18.00 28.92
CA GLU A 402 1.84 -17.38 30.10
C GLU A 402 0.59 -18.16 30.54
N ILE A 403 -0.28 -18.57 29.60
CA ILE A 403 -1.46 -19.37 29.92
C ILE A 403 -1.05 -20.71 30.56
N ILE A 404 -0.03 -21.39 30.03
CA ILE A 404 0.45 -22.66 30.59
C ILE A 404 1.14 -22.45 31.95
N ALA A 405 1.89 -21.35 32.11
CA ALA A 405 2.53 -20.99 33.37
C ALA A 405 1.50 -20.70 34.47
N GLU A 406 0.36 -20.07 34.14
CA GLU A 406 -0.77 -19.88 35.06
C GLU A 406 -1.35 -21.21 35.57
N LEU A 407 -1.20 -22.31 34.81
CA LEU A 407 -1.61 -23.65 35.25
C LEU A 407 -0.64 -24.28 36.28
N GLY A 408 0.51 -23.64 36.53
CA GLY A 408 1.51 -24.13 37.49
C GLY A 408 2.21 -25.41 37.04
N THR A 409 2.27 -25.66 35.73
CA THR A 409 2.97 -26.80 35.15
C THR A 409 4.43 -26.44 34.85
N PRO A 410 5.38 -27.40 34.88
CA PRO A 410 6.77 -27.13 34.54
C PRO A 410 7.02 -26.96 33.03
N VAL A 411 5.96 -26.96 32.22
CA VAL A 411 6.03 -26.93 30.75
C VAL A 411 5.98 -25.50 30.24
N ARG A 412 6.83 -25.18 29.26
CA ARG A 412 6.83 -23.90 28.53
C ARG A 412 6.70 -24.17 27.03
N VAL A 413 6.17 -23.19 26.29
CA VAL A 413 6.15 -23.23 24.81
C VAL A 413 7.31 -22.39 24.29
N VAL A 414 8.08 -22.98 23.38
CA VAL A 414 9.13 -22.30 22.60
C VAL A 414 8.93 -22.57 21.12
N MET A 415 9.57 -21.80 20.25
CA MET A 415 9.59 -22.06 18.81
C MET A 415 10.85 -22.79 18.39
N ASP A 416 10.70 -23.78 17.52
CA ASP A 416 11.83 -24.33 16.80
C ASP A 416 12.34 -23.40 15.69
N GLU A 417 13.44 -23.81 15.03
CA GLU A 417 14.04 -23.08 13.90
C GLU A 417 13.05 -22.81 12.76
N LYS A 418 12.00 -23.64 12.64
CA LYS A 418 10.96 -23.55 11.62
C LYS A 418 9.70 -22.81 12.10
N GLN A 419 9.76 -22.17 13.27
CA GLN A 419 8.66 -21.42 13.87
C GLN A 419 7.43 -22.29 14.23
N ASN A 420 7.65 -23.57 14.55
CA ASN A 420 6.61 -24.44 15.11
C ASN A 420 6.66 -24.43 16.65
N PRO A 421 5.48 -24.42 17.32
CA PRO A 421 5.43 -24.50 18.77
C PRO A 421 5.93 -25.87 19.23
N ARG A 422 6.89 -25.86 20.16
CA ARG A 422 7.45 -27.02 20.83
C ARG A 422 7.27 -26.87 22.33
N LEU A 423 7.06 -27.99 23.02
CA LEU A 423 6.98 -28.02 24.48
C LEU A 423 8.37 -28.30 25.05
N VAL A 424 8.80 -27.48 25.99
CA VAL A 424 10.06 -27.65 26.73
C VAL A 424 9.82 -27.64 28.23
N VAL A 425 10.75 -28.27 28.94
CA VAL A 425 10.86 -28.25 30.40
C VAL A 425 12.29 -27.91 30.79
N ASP A 426 12.48 -27.39 31.99
CA ASP A 426 13.80 -27.21 32.58
C ASP A 426 14.23 -28.50 33.29
N HIS A 427 15.08 -29.29 32.62
CA HIS A 427 15.62 -30.53 33.18
C HIS A 427 16.84 -30.24 34.07
N GLU A 428 16.93 -30.87 35.24
CA GLU A 428 17.98 -30.58 36.24
C GLU A 428 19.40 -30.78 35.69
N GLU A 429 19.63 -31.80 34.87
CA GLU A 429 20.96 -32.13 34.34
C GLU A 429 21.28 -31.51 32.98
N TRP A 430 20.27 -31.23 32.16
CA TRP A 430 20.45 -30.89 30.73
C TRP A 430 19.98 -29.47 30.40
N GLY A 431 19.35 -28.78 31.35
CA GLY A 431 18.71 -27.50 31.11
C GLY A 431 17.46 -27.65 30.24
N GLU A 432 17.18 -26.64 29.42
CA GLU A 432 15.99 -26.60 28.57
C GLU A 432 15.96 -27.79 27.59
N THR A 433 14.97 -28.67 27.77
CA THR A 433 14.83 -29.93 27.03
C THR A 433 13.42 -30.08 26.49
N PHE A 434 13.27 -30.61 25.26
CA PHE A 434 11.95 -30.88 24.69
C PHE A 434 11.22 -31.97 25.47
N LEU A 435 9.92 -31.78 25.71
CA LEU A 435 9.07 -32.70 26.47
C LEU A 435 9.13 -34.13 25.91
N GLN A 436 9.09 -34.29 24.58
CA GLN A 436 9.16 -35.59 23.91
C GLN A 436 10.52 -36.30 24.04
N LYS A 437 11.58 -35.60 24.45
CA LYS A 437 12.89 -36.20 24.70
C LYS A 437 13.04 -36.77 26.10
N LEU A 438 12.15 -36.40 27.02
CA LEU A 438 12.13 -36.96 28.36
C LEU A 438 11.80 -38.46 28.30
N SER A 439 12.18 -39.21 29.32
CA SER A 439 11.73 -40.59 29.51
C SER A 439 10.22 -40.66 29.75
N THR A 440 9.63 -41.85 29.54
CA THR A 440 8.21 -42.06 29.81
C THR A 440 7.85 -41.73 31.26
N GLY A 441 8.68 -42.14 32.23
CA GLY A 441 8.44 -41.85 33.65
C GLY A 441 8.40 -40.36 33.97
N GLU A 442 9.32 -39.57 33.41
CA GLU A 442 9.31 -38.10 33.57
C GLU A 442 8.05 -37.46 32.96
N ARG A 443 7.60 -37.94 31.80
CA ARG A 443 6.35 -37.45 31.19
C ARG A 443 5.12 -37.83 32.01
N VAL A 444 5.11 -39.02 32.63
CA VAL A 444 4.06 -39.45 33.58
C VAL A 444 4.02 -38.53 34.79
N MET A 445 5.16 -38.11 35.33
CA MET A 445 5.21 -37.14 36.44
C MET A 445 4.58 -35.80 36.06
N ILE A 446 4.85 -35.30 34.85
CA ILE A 446 4.27 -34.06 34.34
C ILE A 446 2.75 -34.23 34.14
N ALA A 447 2.33 -35.31 33.49
CA ALA A 447 0.92 -35.61 33.25
C ALA A 447 0.13 -35.73 34.56
N THR A 448 0.71 -36.34 35.59
CA THR A 448 0.10 -36.45 36.92
C THR A 448 -0.13 -35.07 37.55
N LYS A 449 0.87 -34.18 37.51
CA LYS A 449 0.72 -32.81 38.01
C LYS A 449 -0.37 -32.04 37.27
N VAL A 450 -0.43 -32.20 35.95
CA VAL A 450 -1.47 -31.59 35.11
C VAL A 450 -2.85 -32.14 35.48
N ALA A 451 -2.98 -33.45 35.65
CA ALA A 451 -4.22 -34.12 36.05
C ALA A 451 -4.71 -33.64 37.42
N MET A 452 -3.81 -33.55 38.39
CA MET A 452 -4.13 -33.05 39.73
C MET A 452 -4.64 -31.63 39.75
N LYS A 453 -4.11 -30.76 38.88
CA LYS A 453 -4.59 -29.36 38.75
C LYS A 453 -5.95 -29.26 38.08
N GLY A 454 -6.28 -30.17 37.17
CA GLY A 454 -7.57 -30.21 36.48
C GLY A 454 -8.70 -30.84 37.29
N ALA A 455 -8.35 -31.68 38.26
CA ALA A 455 -9.24 -32.38 39.16
C ALA A 455 -9.86 -31.46 40.23
N ARG A 456 -11.04 -31.82 40.74
CA ARG A 456 -11.53 -31.29 42.03
C ARG A 456 -11.03 -32.18 43.18
N ALA A 457 -11.27 -31.76 44.42
CA ALA A 457 -10.80 -32.42 45.65
C ALA A 457 -11.39 -33.83 45.93
N ASP A 458 -11.98 -34.46 44.93
CA ASP A 458 -12.57 -35.80 44.93
C ASP A 458 -12.31 -36.55 43.61
N GLY A 459 -11.42 -36.02 42.76
CA GLY A 459 -11.29 -36.49 41.38
C GLY A 459 -10.77 -37.92 41.25
N VAL A 460 -11.23 -38.62 40.19
CA VAL A 460 -10.69 -39.93 39.82
C VAL A 460 -10.18 -39.92 38.38
N PHE A 461 -8.99 -40.47 38.19
CA PHE A 461 -8.40 -40.74 36.89
C PHE A 461 -7.72 -42.10 36.86
N THR A 462 -7.34 -42.50 35.65
CA THR A 462 -6.70 -43.81 35.44
C THR A 462 -5.38 -43.66 34.73
N MET A 463 -4.43 -44.51 35.11
CA MET A 463 -3.12 -44.62 34.50
C MET A 463 -2.97 -46.03 33.95
N ASP A 464 -2.56 -46.16 32.70
CA ASP A 464 -2.37 -47.45 32.08
C ASP A 464 -1.13 -48.13 32.69
N GLN A 465 -1.13 -49.47 32.71
CA GLN A 465 -0.05 -50.23 33.36
C GLN A 465 1.37 -49.83 32.91
N PRO A 466 1.67 -49.65 31.61
CA PRO A 466 3.01 -49.24 31.18
C PRO A 466 3.44 -47.87 31.70
N GLU A 467 2.48 -46.97 31.95
CA GLU A 467 2.75 -45.62 32.48
C GLU A 467 3.19 -45.72 33.95
N TRP A 468 2.46 -46.49 34.77
CA TRP A 468 2.82 -46.70 36.17
C TRP A 468 4.14 -47.47 36.34
N GLU A 469 4.34 -48.53 35.56
CA GLU A 469 5.57 -49.33 35.58
C GLU A 469 6.79 -48.57 35.03
N SER A 470 6.60 -47.42 34.38
CA SER A 470 7.69 -46.56 33.93
C SER A 470 8.26 -45.65 35.04
N LEU A 471 7.55 -45.50 36.16
CA LEU A 471 8.02 -44.76 37.33
C LEU A 471 8.93 -45.62 38.18
N ASP A 472 10.05 -45.07 38.64
CA ASP A 472 10.85 -45.70 39.68
C ASP A 472 10.16 -45.58 41.06
N PRO A 473 10.55 -46.40 42.06
CA PRO A 473 9.88 -46.42 43.36
C PRO A 473 9.84 -45.07 44.10
N VAL A 474 10.82 -44.19 43.89
CA VAL A 474 10.83 -42.85 44.52
C VAL A 474 9.74 -41.99 43.92
N ASN A 475 9.61 -41.99 42.60
CA ASN A 475 8.57 -41.25 41.88
C ASN A 475 7.17 -41.83 42.12
N GLN A 476 7.02 -43.15 42.24
CA GLN A 476 5.75 -43.78 42.63
C GLN A 476 5.28 -43.30 44.01
N ALA A 477 6.20 -43.27 44.99
CA ALA A 477 5.91 -42.76 46.34
C ALA A 477 5.56 -41.25 46.33
N LEU A 478 6.22 -40.47 45.48
CA LEU A 478 5.93 -39.05 45.33
C LEU A 478 4.52 -38.82 44.75
N VAL A 479 4.15 -39.55 43.69
CA VAL A 479 2.81 -39.48 43.09
C VAL A 479 1.73 -39.83 44.11
N ASP A 480 1.90 -40.93 44.85
CA ASP A 480 0.93 -41.33 45.86
C ASP A 480 0.80 -40.32 47.00
N ALA A 481 1.93 -39.76 47.48
CA ALA A 481 1.92 -38.74 48.52
C ALA A 481 1.22 -37.44 48.04
N GLU A 482 1.48 -37.01 46.80
CA GLU A 482 0.82 -35.85 46.19
C GLU A 482 -0.70 -36.09 46.06
N LEU A 483 -1.12 -37.27 45.62
CA LEU A 483 -2.53 -37.64 45.47
C LEU A 483 -3.26 -37.74 46.82
N LYS A 484 -2.67 -38.37 47.83
CA LYS A 484 -3.18 -38.41 49.21
C LYS A 484 -3.34 -37.01 49.84
N GLY A 485 -2.48 -36.06 49.48
CA GLY A 485 -2.61 -34.68 49.94
C GLY A 485 -3.79 -33.92 49.28
N SER A 486 -4.32 -34.44 48.18
CA SER A 486 -5.27 -33.74 47.31
C SER A 486 -6.70 -34.31 47.31
N GLY A 487 -6.92 -35.51 47.88
CA GLY A 487 -8.22 -36.20 47.81
C GLY A 487 -8.49 -36.87 46.46
N ILE A 488 -7.50 -36.91 45.56
CA ILE A 488 -7.63 -37.46 44.19
C ILE A 488 -7.19 -38.92 44.19
N VAL A 489 -7.95 -39.78 43.50
CA VAL A 489 -7.63 -41.20 43.35
C VAL A 489 -7.12 -41.49 41.94
N CYS A 490 -5.98 -42.17 41.85
CA CYS A 490 -5.46 -42.72 40.60
C CYS A 490 -5.58 -44.24 40.64
N LEU A 491 -6.23 -44.85 39.63
CA LEU A 491 -6.20 -46.29 39.44
C LEU A 491 -5.14 -46.66 38.41
N ALA A 492 -4.20 -47.52 38.81
CA ALA A 492 -3.14 -48.01 37.94
C ALA A 492 -3.04 -49.54 37.96
N GLY A 493 -2.30 -50.11 37.00
CA GLY A 493 -2.03 -51.55 36.92
C GLY A 493 -0.57 -51.85 37.22
N GLU A 494 -0.30 -52.98 37.87
CA GLU A 494 1.07 -53.45 38.13
C GLU A 494 1.15 -54.97 38.01
N CYS A 495 2.21 -55.49 37.38
CA CYS A 495 2.46 -56.93 37.33
C CYS A 495 2.90 -57.50 38.67
N ASP A 496 2.28 -58.62 39.04
CA ASP A 496 2.66 -59.42 40.19
C ASP A 496 2.46 -60.92 39.87
N ALA A 497 3.10 -61.81 40.63
CA ALA A 497 2.93 -63.24 40.59
C ALA A 497 1.56 -63.72 41.14
N GLY A 498 0.83 -62.88 41.87
CA GLY A 498 -0.45 -63.21 42.51
C GLY A 498 -1.69 -63.22 41.61
N GLU A 499 -2.83 -63.52 42.24
CA GLU A 499 -4.17 -63.39 41.66
C GLU A 499 -4.55 -61.92 41.45
N LEU A 500 -5.58 -61.67 40.63
CA LEU A 500 -6.09 -60.32 40.40
C LEU A 500 -6.68 -59.75 41.69
N ARG A 501 -6.15 -58.62 42.14
CA ARG A 501 -6.66 -57.87 43.29
C ARG A 501 -6.42 -56.38 43.10
N ALA A 502 -7.18 -55.55 43.80
CA ALA A 502 -6.94 -54.11 43.86
C ALA A 502 -6.63 -53.71 45.31
N GLU A 503 -5.52 -53.01 45.50
CA GLU A 503 -5.05 -52.58 46.83
C GLU A 503 -4.54 -51.14 46.78
N VAL A 504 -4.70 -50.40 47.88
CA VAL A 504 -4.15 -49.04 48.01
C VAL A 504 -2.62 -49.13 48.06
N TYR A 505 -1.94 -48.28 47.30
CA TYR A 505 -0.48 -48.19 47.31
C TYR A 505 0.02 -47.75 48.69
N ALA A 506 1.03 -48.47 49.19
CA ALA A 506 1.54 -48.37 50.55
C ALA A 506 3.04 -48.11 50.55
#